data_AF-A0A561PTD3-F1
#
_entry.id   AF-A0A561PTD3-F1
#
_cell.length_a   1.000
_cell.length_b   1.000
_cell.length_c   1.000
_cell.angle_alpha   90.00
_cell.angle_beta   90.00
_cell.angle_gamma   90.00
#
_symmetry.space_group_name_H-M   'P 1'
#
loop_
_entity.id
_entity.type
_entity.pdbx_description
1 polymer ?
#
loop_
_entity_poly.entity_id
_entity_poly.type
_entity_poly.pdbx_seq_one_letter_code
_entity_poly.pdbx_strand_id
1 'polypeptide(L)'
;MPADKVPAPRVAECPVHLEATVSAVHSLGATQSICIFHLDIIRVHLHPSIGMDGHPNRVDPDKWRPLLMSFQQLYGLGERLEESVLAQIPEHLYAVSKR
;
A
#
# COMPACT_ATOMS: atom_id res chain seq x y z
N MET A 1 -7.59 10.90 -12.06
CA MET A 1 -7.62 12.15 -11.25
C MET A 1 -6.19 12.63 -11.01
N PRO A 2 -5.93 13.94 -10.85
CA PRO A 2 -4.58 14.44 -10.62
C PRO A 2 -3.98 13.97 -9.29
N ALA A 3 -2.66 13.86 -9.26
CA ALA A 3 -1.84 13.67 -8.06
C ALA A 3 -1.38 15.03 -7.50
N ASP A 4 -0.98 15.06 -6.23
CA ASP A 4 -0.64 16.29 -5.50
C ASP A 4 0.84 16.68 -5.67
N LYS A 5 1.74 15.69 -5.73
CA LYS A 5 3.20 15.86 -5.64
C LYS A 5 3.97 15.33 -6.83
N VAL A 6 3.35 14.50 -7.66
CA VAL A 6 3.97 13.87 -8.84
C VAL A 6 3.11 14.06 -10.09
N PRO A 7 3.67 14.00 -11.31
CA PRO A 7 2.89 14.13 -12.54
C PRO A 7 2.07 12.87 -12.88
N ALA A 8 2.42 11.70 -12.31
CA ALA A 8 1.70 10.45 -12.55
C ALA A 8 0.28 10.53 -11.95
N PRO A 9 -0.79 10.32 -12.74
CA PRO A 9 -2.15 10.48 -12.25
C PRO A 9 -2.57 9.31 -11.35
N ARG A 10 -3.62 9.53 -10.55
CA ARG A 10 -4.29 8.51 -9.75
C ARG A 10 -5.53 7.93 -10.46
N VAL A 11 -5.85 6.67 -10.20
CA VAL A 11 -7.02 5.96 -10.75
C VAL A 11 -8.23 6.18 -9.83
N ALA A 12 -9.33 6.73 -10.33
CA ALA A 12 -10.43 7.19 -9.47
C ALA A 12 -11.10 6.06 -8.69
N GLU A 13 -11.14 4.87 -9.28
CA GLU A 13 -11.78 3.66 -8.77
C GLU A 13 -10.90 2.92 -7.75
N CYS A 14 -9.59 3.20 -7.71
CA CYS A 14 -8.69 2.54 -6.79
C CYS A 14 -8.78 3.21 -5.41
N PRO A 15 -9.02 2.47 -4.31
CA PRO A 15 -9.21 3.07 -3.00
C PRO A 15 -7.91 3.47 -2.30
N VAL A 16 -6.75 3.08 -2.84
CA VAL A 16 -5.42 3.40 -2.30
C VAL A 16 -4.52 3.94 -3.42
N HIS A 17 -3.86 5.07 -3.16
CA HIS A 17 -2.79 5.58 -4.03
C HIS A 17 -1.57 5.97 -3.22
N LEU A 18 -0.40 5.65 -3.77
CA LEU A 18 0.88 6.04 -3.22
C LEU A 18 1.59 6.89 -4.27
N GLU A 19 1.81 8.16 -3.96
CA GLU A 19 2.66 9.01 -4.78
C GLU A 19 4.10 8.87 -4.32
N ALA A 20 5.00 8.68 -5.27
CA ALA A 20 6.39 8.37 -4.97
C ALA A 20 7.36 8.92 -6.00
N THR A 21 8.59 9.16 -5.55
CA THR A 21 9.74 9.46 -6.42
C THR A 21 10.63 8.23 -6.53
N VAL A 22 11.25 8.02 -7.70
CA VAL A 22 12.23 6.95 -7.90
C VAL A 22 13.54 7.34 -7.23
N SER A 23 14.00 6.54 -6.28
CA SER A 23 15.28 6.75 -5.58
C SER A 23 16.41 5.88 -6.13
N ALA A 24 16.09 4.72 -6.70
CA ALA A 24 17.06 3.88 -7.40
C ALA A 24 16.39 2.99 -8.46
N VAL A 25 17.18 2.54 -9.45
CA VAL A 25 16.77 1.56 -10.45
C VAL A 25 17.82 0.47 -10.53
N HIS A 26 17.38 -0.79 -10.44
CA HIS A 26 18.26 -1.96 -10.48
C HIS A 26 17.75 -2.96 -11.50
N SER A 27 18.65 -3.63 -12.22
CA SER A 27 18.29 -4.80 -13.03
C SER A 27 18.27 -6.06 -12.18
N LEU A 28 17.32 -6.95 -12.43
CA LEU A 28 17.24 -8.26 -11.78
C LEU A 28 17.59 -9.37 -12.78
N GLY A 29 18.49 -10.24 -12.37
CA GLY A 29 18.93 -11.40 -13.15
C GLY A 29 19.95 -11.06 -14.26
N ALA A 30 20.57 -12.10 -14.81
CA ALA A 30 21.64 -11.96 -15.81
C ALA A 30 21.15 -11.39 -17.16
N THR A 31 19.89 -11.64 -17.52
CA THR A 31 19.29 -11.19 -18.78
C THR A 31 18.80 -9.75 -18.73
N GLN A 32 18.81 -9.10 -17.55
CA GLN A 32 18.32 -7.73 -17.32
C GLN A 32 16.92 -7.44 -17.86
N SER A 33 16.08 -8.48 -18.03
CA SER A 33 14.72 -8.35 -18.56
C SER A 33 13.71 -7.84 -17.53
N ILE A 34 14.14 -7.67 -16.27
CA ILE A 34 13.31 -7.19 -15.16
C ILE A 34 14.05 -6.00 -14.51
N CYS A 35 13.32 -4.91 -14.30
CA CYS A 35 13.80 -3.74 -13.56
C CYS A 35 13.07 -3.64 -12.22
N ILE A 36 13.82 -3.34 -11.17
CA ILE A 36 13.35 -3.02 -9.83
C ILE A 36 13.50 -1.51 -9.64
N PHE A 37 12.43 -0.85 -9.24
CA PHE A 37 12.42 0.56 -8.88
C PHE A 37 12.29 0.68 -7.36
N HIS A 38 13.24 1.35 -6.71
CA HIS A 38 13.08 1.78 -5.34
C HIS A 38 12.35 3.12 -5.32
N LEU A 39 11.33 3.22 -4.49
CA LEU A 39 10.41 4.34 -4.46
C LEU A 39 10.35 4.94 -3.05
N ASP A 40 10.53 6.25 -2.95
CA ASP A 40 10.28 6.99 -1.73
C ASP A 40 8.83 7.50 -1.74
N ILE A 41 8.01 6.98 -0.82
CA ILE A 41 6.60 7.38 -0.72
C ILE A 41 6.51 8.78 -0.09
N ILE A 42 5.95 9.73 -0.84
CA ILE A 42 5.85 11.13 -0.41
C ILE A 42 4.42 11.58 -0.11
N ARG A 43 3.41 10.82 -0.57
CA ARG A 43 1.99 11.06 -0.27
C ARG A 43 1.22 9.74 -0.31
N VAL A 44 0.34 9.54 0.67
CA VAL A 44 -0.61 8.43 0.70
C VAL A 44 -2.03 8.99 0.62
N HIS A 45 -2.84 8.43 -0.26
CA HIS A 45 -4.27 8.71 -0.35
C HIS A 45 -5.05 7.44 -0.05
N LEU A 46 -5.98 7.55 0.89
CA LEU A 46 -6.93 6.49 1.21
C LEU A 46 -8.33 7.01 0.92
N HIS A 47 -9.13 6.21 0.24
CA HIS A 47 -10.54 6.49 0.10
C HIS A 47 -11.22 6.39 1.47
N PRO A 48 -12.11 7.33 1.86
CA PRO A 48 -12.71 7.33 3.19
C PRO A 48 -13.44 6.02 3.55
N SER A 49 -13.98 5.31 2.56
CA SER A 49 -14.70 4.04 2.78
C SER A 49 -13.82 2.90 3.29
N ILE A 50 -12.49 3.01 3.21
CA ILE A 50 -11.55 1.98 3.69
C ILE A 50 -10.76 2.44 4.92
N GLY A 51 -11.06 3.64 5.44
CA GLY A 51 -10.47 4.16 6.65
C GLY A 51 -11.00 3.44 7.90
N MET A 52 -10.13 3.28 8.89
CA MET A 52 -10.51 2.77 10.20
C MET A 52 -11.08 3.88 11.07
N ASP A 53 -12.25 3.66 11.65
CA ASP A 53 -12.94 4.66 12.45
C ASP A 53 -12.13 5.03 13.69
N GLY A 54 -12.03 6.33 13.98
CA GLY A 54 -11.18 6.85 15.08
C GLY A 54 -9.67 6.84 14.80
N HIS A 55 -9.22 6.31 13.66
CA HIS A 55 -7.81 6.19 13.32
C HIS A 55 -7.50 6.82 11.94
N PRO A 56 -7.12 8.10 11.89
CA PRO A 56 -7.02 8.87 10.64
C PRO A 56 -5.93 8.40 9.67
N ASN A 57 -5.02 7.53 10.14
CA ASN A 57 -3.87 7.04 9.39
C ASN A 57 -3.84 5.50 9.29
N ARG A 58 -4.99 4.84 9.39
CA ARG A 58 -5.09 3.38 9.31
C ARG A 58 -6.10 2.94 8.26
N VAL A 59 -5.73 1.87 7.56
CA VAL A 59 -6.62 1.13 6.67
C VAL A 59 -7.36 0.10 7.49
N ASP A 60 -8.68 0.02 7.33
CA ASP A 60 -9.49 -1.06 7.87
C ASP A 60 -9.39 -2.27 6.93
N PRO A 61 -8.78 -3.39 7.35
CA PRO A 61 -8.58 -4.56 6.50
C PRO A 61 -9.90 -5.25 6.13
N ASP A 62 -10.93 -5.11 6.98
CA ASP A 62 -12.25 -5.68 6.73
C ASP A 62 -13.03 -4.85 5.68
N LYS A 63 -12.68 -3.57 5.51
CA LYS A 63 -13.24 -2.68 4.47
C LYS A 63 -12.45 -2.71 3.14
N TRP A 64 -11.11 -2.74 3.17
CA TRP A 64 -10.30 -2.58 1.94
C TRP A 64 -10.36 -3.77 0.97
N ARG A 65 -10.38 -5.00 1.50
CA ARG A 65 -10.51 -6.27 0.74
C ARG A 65 -9.83 -6.27 -0.66
N PRO A 66 -8.50 -6.09 -0.75
CA PRO A 66 -7.80 -6.03 -2.02
C PRO A 66 -7.87 -7.33 -2.82
N LEU A 67 -7.66 -7.22 -4.13
CA LEU A 67 -7.49 -8.36 -5.03
C LEU A 67 -6.12 -9.01 -4.82
N LEU A 68 -6.09 -10.30 -4.60
CA LEU A 68 -4.87 -11.09 -4.47
C LEU A 68 -4.62 -11.91 -5.73
N MET A 69 -3.40 -11.85 -6.27
CA MET A 69 -2.98 -12.74 -7.34
C MET A 69 -2.12 -13.87 -6.74
N SER A 70 -2.55 -15.12 -6.95
CA SER A 70 -1.79 -16.32 -6.58
C SER A 70 -1.73 -17.26 -7.78
N PHE A 71 -0.52 -17.60 -8.23
CA PHE A 71 -0.28 -18.45 -9.41
C PHE A 71 -1.14 -18.06 -10.63
N GLN A 72 -1.16 -16.76 -10.97
CA GLN A 72 -1.94 -16.17 -12.07
C GLN A 72 -3.47 -16.27 -11.92
N GLN A 73 -3.98 -16.70 -10.77
CA GLN A 73 -5.40 -16.69 -10.44
C GLN A 73 -5.69 -15.50 -9.51
N LEU A 74 -6.86 -14.88 -9.70
CA LEU A 74 -7.29 -13.71 -8.94
C LEU A 74 -8.30 -14.12 -7.86
N TYR A 75 -8.08 -13.67 -6.62
CA TYR A 75 -8.86 -14.01 -5.44
C TYR A 75 -9.27 -12.75 -4.67
N GLY A 76 -10.45 -12.78 -4.06
CA GLY A 76 -10.82 -11.86 -2.98
C GLY A 76 -10.46 -12.44 -1.61
N LEU A 77 -10.42 -11.59 -0.58
CA LEU A 77 -10.29 -12.06 0.81
C LEU A 77 -11.57 -12.74 1.29
N GLY A 78 -11.43 -13.77 2.14
CA GLY A 78 -12.53 -14.34 2.93
C GLY A 78 -12.80 -13.53 4.21
N GLU A 79 -13.46 -14.15 5.19
CA GLU A 79 -13.59 -13.57 6.54
C GLU A 79 -12.26 -13.62 7.28
N ARG A 80 -12.04 -12.66 8.19
CA ARG A 80 -10.87 -12.64 9.07
C ARG A 80 -10.91 -13.86 9.99
N LEU A 81 -9.83 -14.64 9.99
CA LEU A 81 -9.73 -15.88 10.77
C LEU A 81 -9.44 -15.60 12.25
N GLU A 82 -8.33 -14.93 12.53
CA GLU A 82 -7.83 -14.69 13.89
C GLU A 82 -6.94 -13.44 13.94
N GLU A 83 -6.73 -12.93 15.16
CA GLU A 83 -5.83 -11.80 15.40
C GLU A 83 -4.37 -12.27 15.43
N SER A 84 -3.47 -11.53 14.79
CA SER A 84 -2.03 -11.83 14.84
C SER A 84 -1.40 -11.38 16.16
N VAL A 85 -0.32 -12.04 16.59
CA VAL A 85 0.48 -11.60 17.75
C VAL A 85 0.97 -10.15 17.61
N LEU A 86 1.29 -9.71 16.39
CA LEU A 86 1.74 -8.34 16.11
C LEU A 86 0.66 -7.28 16.37
N ALA A 87 -0.62 -7.64 16.27
CA ALA A 87 -1.72 -6.72 16.54
C ALA A 87 -1.85 -6.35 18.04
N GLN A 88 -1.24 -7.14 18.93
CA GLN A 88 -1.23 -6.87 20.37
C GLN A 88 -0.32 -5.69 20.76
N ILE A 89 0.58 -5.28 19.85
CA ILE A 89 1.50 -4.16 20.07
C ILE A 89 0.88 -2.91 19.43
N PRO A 90 0.72 -1.80 20.17
CA PRO A 90 0.21 -0.56 19.61
C PRO A 90 1.05 -0.09 18.41
N GLU A 91 0.45 0.03 17.22
CA GLU A 91 1.19 0.32 15.98
C GLU A 91 2.06 1.59 16.02
N HIS A 92 1.69 2.58 16.83
CA HIS A 92 2.47 3.82 16.96
C HIS A 92 3.88 3.58 17.51
N LEU A 93 4.12 2.42 18.16
CA LEU A 93 5.45 2.01 18.62
C LEU A 93 6.35 1.50 17.48
N TYR A 94 5.78 1.12 16.33
CA TYR A 94 6.55 0.77 15.13
C TYR A 94 6.90 1.99 14.27
N ALA A 95 6.34 3.17 14.59
CA ALA A 95 6.66 4.38 13.87
C ALA A 95 8.14 4.73 14.09
N VAL A 96 8.97 4.50 13.07
CA VAL A 96 10.35 4.99 13.06
C VAL A 96 10.28 6.52 13.07
N SER A 97 10.97 7.17 14.02
CA SER A 97 10.94 8.64 14.11
C SER A 97 11.26 9.23 12.74
N LYS A 98 10.39 10.09 12.23
CA LYS A 98 10.65 10.83 11.00
C LYS A 98 11.99 11.56 11.17
N ARG A 99 12.96 11.23 10.32
CA ARG A 99 14.13 12.09 10.12
C ARG A 99 13.69 13.36 9.41
#